data_AF-A0A956DRK0-F1
#
_entry.id   AF-A0A956DRK0-F1
#
_cell.length_a   1.000
_cell.length_b   1.000
_cell.length_c   1.000
_cell.angle_alpha   90.00
_cell.angle_beta   90.00
_cell.angle_gamma   90.00
#
_symmetry.space_group_name_H-M   'P 1'
#
loop_
_entity.id
_entity.type
_entity.pdbx_description
1 polymer ?
#
loop_
_entity_poly.entity_id
_entity_poly.type
_entity_poly.pdbx_seq_one_letter_code
_entity_poly.pdbx_strand_id
1 'polypeptide(L)'
;MTQPKTQPEAQRKPPDTSRLVGALAIAVGASALTWGVSRAYETERAGGLSHAVDVPVRPAPQGATVSPMVEDLELYPPVTKGMRTPFDLWRYYGRGTSSFTAPDLPMRWDQWVAFHEKQKPTLTAERNAYMQARYDFSGATIEGAFMAGGKPVMAGPIARLSGEVPSFEALGAMSPAEIRERDLFPYKPLAHPLQSTAHMVFPASWIAVHPEHDRIDVAHDFPDPYLPEFPPPLFLTTHRELGDVTGGREVTFENYYEIFDGLLTPEQMEGLKELLRPSVTTWFNQTIHRVTLEPSAGVACFDCHVNGHTNGAFELGPDARPNMARLRVDTPTMRGNFNLMQLSSKRSIRSMDHFAE
;
A
#
# COMPACT_ATOMS: atom_id res chain seq x y z
N MET A 1 63.45 -12.37 2.85
CA MET A 1 63.57 -12.14 4.30
C MET A 1 63.87 -10.67 4.54
N THR A 2 62.85 -9.86 4.85
CA THR A 2 62.95 -8.57 5.56
C THR A 2 61.53 -8.08 5.81
N GLN A 3 61.05 -8.23 7.05
CA GLN A 3 59.79 -7.66 7.50
C GLN A 3 59.96 -6.15 7.82
N PRO A 4 58.97 -5.30 7.59
CA PRO A 4 58.98 -3.93 8.10
C PRO A 4 58.48 -3.89 9.55
N LYS A 5 59.21 -3.13 10.39
CA LYS A 5 58.93 -2.89 11.82
C LYS A 5 57.75 -1.93 11.98
N THR A 6 56.76 -2.34 12.77
CA THR A 6 55.65 -1.51 13.27
C THR A 6 56.13 -0.58 14.40
N GLN A 7 55.79 0.71 14.33
CA GLN A 7 55.92 1.68 15.43
C GLN A 7 54.68 1.63 16.35
N PRO A 8 54.80 1.90 17.65
CA PRO A 8 53.67 1.81 18.58
C PRO A 8 52.78 3.06 18.57
N GLU A 9 51.46 2.83 18.62
CA GLU A 9 50.41 3.84 18.72
C GLU A 9 50.50 4.66 20.02
N ALA A 10 50.44 5.99 19.89
CA ALA A 10 50.31 6.91 21.00
C ALA A 10 48.84 7.02 21.45
N GLN A 11 48.56 6.59 22.68
CA GLN A 11 47.26 6.76 23.33
C GLN A 11 46.89 8.25 23.47
N ARG A 12 45.81 8.68 22.83
CA ARG A 12 45.21 10.01 23.01
C ARG A 12 44.32 10.03 24.25
N LYS A 13 44.62 10.90 25.21
CA LYS A 13 43.76 11.24 26.36
C LYS A 13 42.59 12.15 25.89
N PRO A 14 41.37 12.00 26.45
CA PRO A 14 40.24 12.89 26.15
C PRO A 14 40.42 14.28 26.81
N PRO A 15 39.88 15.37 26.23
CA PRO A 15 40.00 16.71 26.77
C PRO A 15 39.07 16.96 27.97
N ASP A 16 39.60 17.73 28.93
CA ASP A 16 38.99 18.18 30.19
C ASP A 16 37.96 19.31 29.94
N THR A 17 36.71 19.12 30.39
CA THR A 17 35.58 20.04 30.20
C THR A 17 35.38 21.03 31.35
N SER A 18 36.34 21.17 32.26
CA SER A 18 36.23 22.09 33.39
C SER A 18 36.82 23.48 33.10
N ARG A 19 36.14 24.31 32.28
CA ARG A 19 36.26 25.79 32.26
C ARG A 19 35.38 26.42 31.16
N LEU A 20 34.17 26.85 31.52
CA LEU A 20 33.43 27.94 30.86
C LEU A 20 32.20 28.31 31.71
N VAL A 21 32.43 29.02 32.80
CA VAL A 21 31.40 29.81 33.50
C VAL A 21 31.93 31.23 33.55
N GLY A 22 31.37 32.09 32.70
CA GLY A 22 31.72 33.51 32.59
C GLY A 22 30.45 34.33 32.44
N ALA A 23 30.19 35.14 33.46
CA ALA A 23 28.98 35.93 33.68
C ALA A 23 28.72 36.99 32.59
N LEU A 24 27.45 37.20 32.27
CA LEU A 24 26.96 38.49 31.78
C LEU A 24 25.71 38.86 32.59
N ALA A 25 25.91 39.81 33.51
CA ALA A 25 24.84 40.47 34.24
C ALA A 25 24.49 41.77 33.50
N ILE A 26 23.21 41.94 33.15
CA ILE A 26 22.66 43.24 32.75
C ILE A 26 21.48 43.55 33.65
N ALA A 27 21.50 44.78 34.16
CA ALA A 27 20.72 45.30 35.28
C ALA A 27 19.21 45.38 35.03
N VAL A 28 18.47 45.19 36.12
CA VAL A 28 17.02 45.37 36.25
C VAL A 28 16.71 46.87 36.40
N GLY A 29 15.88 47.40 35.50
CA GLY A 29 15.20 48.68 35.66
C GLY A 29 13.69 48.44 35.76
N ALA A 30 13.12 48.64 36.93
CA ALA A 30 11.68 48.52 37.18
C ALA A 30 10.95 49.78 36.69
N SER A 31 9.90 49.59 35.89
CA SER A 31 8.81 50.55 35.72
C SER A 31 7.49 49.82 35.56
N ALA A 32 6.58 50.10 36.47
CA ALA A 32 5.26 49.53 36.57
C ALA A 32 4.31 50.12 35.51
N LEU A 33 3.65 49.26 34.73
CA LEU A 33 2.36 49.55 34.12
C LEU A 33 1.53 48.27 34.10
N THR A 34 0.68 48.16 35.11
CA THR A 34 -0.40 47.19 35.25
C THR A 34 -1.55 47.53 34.31
N TRP A 35 -1.82 46.70 33.30
CA TRP A 35 -3.12 46.63 32.61
C TRP A 35 -3.46 45.16 32.38
N GLY A 36 -4.72 44.82 32.66
CA GLY A 36 -5.15 43.51 33.09
C GLY A 36 -5.18 42.43 32.02
N VAL A 37 -4.64 41.26 32.36
CA VAL A 37 -4.88 39.99 31.67
C VAL A 37 -5.35 38.98 32.72
N SER A 38 -6.65 38.96 32.98
CA SER A 38 -7.33 37.90 33.74
C SER A 38 -8.82 37.97 33.46
N ARG A 39 -9.21 37.59 32.23
CA ARG A 39 -10.59 37.21 31.88
C ARG A 39 -10.75 36.56 30.49
N ALA A 40 -9.76 35.78 30.04
CA ALA A 40 -9.81 35.13 28.73
C ALA A 40 -9.43 33.63 28.78
N TYR A 41 -9.69 32.95 29.90
CA TYR A 41 -9.41 31.51 30.03
C TYR A 41 -10.62 30.65 30.44
N GLU A 42 -11.84 31.19 30.38
CA GLU A 42 -13.06 30.47 30.78
C GLU A 42 -14.22 30.50 29.77
N THR A 43 -13.99 30.90 28.51
CA THR A 43 -15.04 30.94 27.47
C THR A 43 -14.74 30.17 26.18
N GLU A 44 -13.78 29.22 26.19
CA GLU A 44 -13.54 28.30 25.07
C GLU A 44 -13.98 26.85 25.37
N ARG A 45 -15.17 26.71 26.00
CA ARG A 45 -15.81 25.38 26.20
C ARG A 45 -17.22 25.26 25.60
N ALA A 46 -17.56 26.13 24.66
CA ALA A 46 -18.81 26.04 23.90
C ALA A 46 -18.59 26.59 22.48
N GLY A 47 -17.96 25.80 21.61
CA GLY A 47 -17.70 26.20 20.22
C GLY A 47 -16.63 25.35 19.57
N GLY A 48 -16.92 24.08 19.34
CA GLY A 48 -16.10 23.24 18.46
C GLY A 48 -16.22 23.77 17.03
N LEU A 49 -15.27 24.62 16.62
CA LEU A 49 -15.07 24.96 15.21
C LEU A 49 -14.41 23.76 14.53
N SER A 50 -15.22 22.80 14.11
CA SER A 50 -14.87 21.97 12.98
C SER A 50 -14.77 22.89 11.76
N HIS A 51 -13.57 23.24 11.32
CA HIS A 51 -13.37 23.74 9.95
C HIS A 51 -13.51 22.58 8.96
N ALA A 52 -14.69 21.95 8.95
CA ALA A 52 -15.24 21.41 7.73
C ALA A 52 -15.61 22.64 6.91
N VAL A 53 -14.79 22.98 5.92
CA VAL A 53 -15.30 23.84 4.84
C VAL A 53 -16.39 23.01 4.19
N ASP A 54 -17.65 23.32 4.49
CA ASP A 54 -18.80 22.87 3.73
C ASP A 54 -18.61 23.42 2.31
N VAL A 55 -17.90 22.68 1.48
CA VAL A 55 -17.89 22.93 0.05
C VAL A 55 -19.28 22.51 -0.41
N PRO A 56 -20.14 23.45 -0.84
CA PRO A 56 -21.45 23.08 -1.32
C PRO A 56 -21.26 22.08 -2.47
N VAL A 57 -21.91 20.92 -2.36
CA VAL A 57 -22.01 19.96 -3.46
C VAL A 57 -22.59 20.75 -4.63
N ARG A 58 -21.77 21.19 -5.60
CA ARG A 58 -22.32 21.85 -6.79
C ARG A 58 -23.36 20.89 -7.37
N PRO A 59 -24.62 21.32 -7.54
CA PRO A 59 -25.62 20.48 -8.16
C PRO A 59 -25.09 20.00 -9.52
N ALA A 60 -25.50 18.79 -9.90
CA ALA A 60 -25.26 18.31 -11.27
C ALA A 60 -25.67 19.42 -12.26
N PRO A 61 -24.92 19.62 -13.36
CA PRO A 61 -25.26 20.64 -14.34
C PRO A 61 -26.74 20.52 -14.69
N GLN A 62 -27.47 21.62 -14.53
CA GLN A 62 -28.91 21.67 -14.77
C GLN A 62 -29.19 21.17 -16.20
N GLY A 63 -29.90 20.05 -16.31
CA GLY A 63 -30.21 19.40 -17.58
C GLY A 63 -29.40 18.13 -17.90
N ALA A 64 -28.47 17.69 -17.06
CA ALA A 64 -27.92 16.34 -17.16
C ALA A 64 -28.97 15.33 -16.67
N THR A 65 -29.61 14.62 -17.60
CA THR A 65 -30.38 13.41 -17.27
C THR A 65 -29.44 12.46 -16.53
N VAL A 66 -29.84 12.01 -15.34
CA VAL A 66 -29.14 10.91 -14.66
C VAL A 66 -29.16 9.76 -15.66
N SER A 67 -27.97 9.29 -16.07
CA SER A 67 -27.91 8.17 -16.99
C SER A 67 -28.68 7.00 -16.37
N PRO A 68 -29.43 6.20 -17.15
CA PRO A 68 -30.10 5.01 -16.64
C PRO A 68 -29.14 4.02 -15.96
N MET A 69 -27.82 4.17 -16.19
CA MET A 69 -26.76 3.42 -15.50
C MET A 69 -26.47 3.88 -14.06
N VAL A 70 -27.09 4.96 -13.59
CA VAL A 70 -26.81 5.61 -12.30
C VAL A 70 -28.05 5.69 -11.42
N GLU A 71 -29.23 5.30 -11.92
CA GLU A 71 -30.50 5.36 -11.17
C GLU A 71 -30.46 4.53 -9.88
N ASP A 72 -29.67 3.46 -9.84
CA ASP A 72 -29.54 2.56 -8.69
C ASP A 72 -28.27 2.78 -7.84
N LEU A 73 -27.45 3.80 -8.13
CA LEU A 73 -26.19 4.03 -7.43
C LEU A 73 -26.34 5.08 -6.32
N GLU A 74 -25.69 4.85 -5.18
CA GLU A 74 -25.65 5.79 -4.07
C GLU A 74 -24.51 6.81 -4.23
N LEU A 75 -24.64 8.01 -3.64
CA LEU A 75 -23.52 8.95 -3.61
C LEU A 75 -22.42 8.43 -2.68
N TYR A 76 -21.15 8.55 -3.10
CA TYR A 76 -20.01 8.19 -2.26
C TYR A 76 -20.14 8.86 -0.88
N PRO A 77 -19.93 8.10 0.21
CA PRO A 77 -20.05 8.65 1.56
C PRO A 77 -18.97 9.72 1.78
N PRO A 78 -19.27 10.79 2.53
CA PRO A 78 -18.27 11.76 2.93
C PRO A 78 -17.30 11.11 3.92
N VAL A 79 -16.09 10.82 3.47
CA VAL A 79 -15.04 10.18 4.29
C VAL A 79 -13.76 11.01 4.28
N THR A 80 -13.08 11.05 5.42
CA THR A 80 -11.71 11.58 5.54
C THR A 80 -10.72 10.42 5.62
N LYS A 81 -9.42 10.73 5.46
CA LYS A 81 -8.32 9.76 5.54
C LYS A 81 -8.45 8.93 6.83
N GLY A 82 -8.36 7.61 6.72
CA GLY A 82 -8.43 6.68 7.85
C GLY A 82 -9.85 6.23 8.25
N MET A 83 -10.91 6.91 7.80
CA MET A 83 -12.29 6.48 8.08
C MET A 83 -12.66 5.21 7.32
N ARG A 84 -13.49 4.36 7.94
CA ARG A 84 -14.05 3.17 7.28
C ARG A 84 -14.94 3.54 6.10
N THR A 85 -15.01 2.60 5.17
CA THR A 85 -15.77 2.72 3.92
C THR A 85 -16.55 1.42 3.70
N PRO A 86 -17.72 1.46 3.04
CA PRO A 86 -18.40 0.25 2.60
C PRO A 86 -17.46 -0.65 1.78
N PHE A 87 -17.66 -1.96 1.80
CA PHE A 87 -16.87 -2.89 0.96
C PHE A 87 -17.48 -3.09 -0.43
N ASP A 88 -18.69 -2.59 -0.65
CA ASP A 88 -19.47 -2.66 -1.88
C ASP A 88 -19.50 -1.33 -2.64
N LEU A 89 -18.35 -0.64 -2.68
CA LEU A 89 -18.17 0.65 -3.35
C LEU A 89 -18.58 0.66 -4.84
N TRP A 90 -18.72 -0.50 -5.48
CA TRP A 90 -19.28 -0.61 -6.84
C TRP A 90 -20.78 -0.23 -6.92
N ARG A 91 -21.47 -0.09 -5.79
CA ARG A 91 -22.84 0.44 -5.67
C ARG A 91 -22.88 1.97 -5.54
N TYR A 92 -21.72 2.61 -5.56
CA TYR A 92 -21.60 4.04 -5.32
C TYR A 92 -21.08 4.80 -6.54
N TYR A 93 -21.38 6.08 -6.62
CA TYR A 93 -20.89 7.01 -7.64
C TYR A 93 -20.71 8.43 -7.08
N GLY A 94 -20.14 9.30 -7.90
CA GLY A 94 -20.00 10.71 -7.59
C GLY A 94 -18.57 11.20 -7.69
N ARG A 95 -18.31 12.36 -7.10
CA ARG A 95 -17.01 13.04 -7.15
C ARG A 95 -16.52 13.39 -5.75
N GLY A 96 -15.20 13.49 -5.59
CA GLY A 96 -14.60 14.03 -4.38
C GLY A 96 -14.77 15.55 -4.26
N THR A 97 -14.42 16.08 -3.09
CA THR A 97 -14.50 17.51 -2.78
C THR A 97 -13.54 18.35 -3.62
N SER A 98 -12.31 17.87 -3.85
CA SER A 98 -11.26 18.61 -4.58
C SER A 98 -10.24 17.68 -5.22
N SER A 99 -9.65 18.11 -6.33
CA SER A 99 -8.45 17.49 -6.93
C SER A 99 -7.16 17.88 -6.20
N PHE A 100 -7.17 18.94 -5.40
CA PHE A 100 -6.01 19.46 -4.68
C PHE A 100 -6.18 19.20 -3.18
N THR A 101 -5.98 17.95 -2.77
CA THR A 101 -5.99 17.60 -1.34
C THR A 101 -4.61 17.81 -0.76
N ALA A 102 -4.54 18.36 0.46
CA ALA A 102 -3.27 18.53 1.15
C ALA A 102 -2.73 17.17 1.64
N PRO A 103 -1.41 16.96 1.64
CA PRO A 103 -0.78 15.78 2.21
C PRO A 103 -0.72 15.87 3.76
N ASP A 104 -1.79 16.34 4.39
CA ASP A 104 -1.90 16.46 5.84
C ASP A 104 -2.71 15.31 6.42
N LEU A 105 -2.35 14.92 7.65
CA LEU A 105 -3.17 14.04 8.46
C LEU A 105 -4.40 14.79 9.00
N PRO A 106 -5.54 14.12 9.19
CA PRO A 106 -6.73 14.74 9.78
C PRO A 106 -6.59 15.02 11.30
N MET A 107 -5.50 14.55 11.92
CA MET A 107 -5.20 14.68 13.34
C MET A 107 -3.69 14.62 13.57
N ARG A 108 -3.23 14.90 14.80
CA ARG A 108 -1.80 14.78 15.14
C ARG A 108 -1.31 13.34 15.05
N TRP A 109 -0.02 13.14 14.85
CA TRP A 109 0.61 11.83 14.71
C TRP A 109 0.25 10.83 15.83
N ASP A 110 0.34 11.27 17.09
CA ASP A 110 -0.01 10.45 18.26
C ASP A 110 -1.48 10.02 18.25
N GLN A 111 -2.37 10.90 17.81
CA GLN A 111 -3.79 10.59 17.67
C GLN A 111 -4.06 9.68 16.47
N TRP A 112 -3.32 9.85 15.37
CA TRP A 112 -3.42 9.04 14.16
C TRP A 112 -3.05 7.59 14.41
N VAL A 113 -1.94 7.37 15.11
CA VAL A 113 -1.52 6.04 15.55
C VAL A 113 -2.58 5.42 16.47
N ALA A 114 -2.98 6.11 17.54
CA ALA A 114 -3.98 5.61 18.48
C ALA A 114 -5.34 5.32 17.82
N PHE A 115 -5.76 6.14 16.86
CA PHE A 115 -6.97 5.93 16.07
C PHE A 115 -6.88 4.63 15.27
N HIS A 116 -5.75 4.39 14.59
CA HIS A 116 -5.57 3.21 13.76
C HIS A 116 -5.34 1.93 14.55
N GLU A 117 -4.54 1.95 15.60
CA GLU A 117 -4.34 0.80 16.49
C GLU A 117 -5.66 0.33 17.11
N LYS A 118 -6.54 1.28 17.47
CA LYS A 118 -7.88 0.96 17.97
C LYS A 118 -8.80 0.39 16.88
N GLN A 119 -8.69 0.87 15.64
CA GLN A 119 -9.57 0.48 14.54
C GLN A 119 -9.15 -0.84 13.86
N LYS A 120 -7.84 -1.08 13.70
CA LYS A 120 -7.28 -2.19 12.90
C LYS A 120 -7.86 -3.55 13.30
N PRO A 121 -7.96 -3.95 14.60
CA PRO A 121 -8.51 -5.25 14.97
C PRO A 121 -9.95 -5.47 14.49
N THR A 122 -10.81 -4.47 14.68
CA THR A 122 -12.21 -4.53 14.23
C THR A 122 -12.30 -4.57 12.71
N LEU A 123 -11.48 -3.79 12.01
CA LEU A 123 -11.44 -3.77 10.54
C LEU A 123 -10.95 -5.09 9.96
N THR A 124 -9.92 -5.68 10.54
CA THR A 124 -9.43 -7.01 10.17
C THR A 124 -10.53 -8.07 10.37
N ALA A 125 -11.24 -8.04 11.50
CA ALA A 125 -12.31 -9.01 11.76
C ALA A 125 -13.46 -8.91 10.74
N GLU A 126 -13.94 -7.69 10.47
CA GLU A 126 -14.99 -7.46 9.47
C GLU A 126 -14.52 -7.80 8.05
N ARG A 127 -13.27 -7.48 7.72
CA ARG A 127 -12.70 -7.83 6.43
C ARG A 127 -12.61 -9.34 6.25
N ASN A 128 -12.16 -10.06 7.27
CA ASN A 128 -12.09 -11.51 7.25
C ASN A 128 -13.48 -12.14 7.09
N ALA A 129 -14.49 -11.64 7.81
CA ALA A 129 -15.88 -12.08 7.64
C ALA A 129 -16.39 -11.82 6.23
N TYR A 130 -16.12 -10.65 5.66
CA TYR A 130 -16.46 -10.31 4.29
C TYR A 130 -15.77 -11.23 3.27
N MET A 131 -14.47 -11.50 3.46
CA MET A 131 -13.72 -12.39 2.57
C MET A 131 -14.21 -13.85 2.66
N GLN A 132 -14.52 -14.35 3.86
CA GLN A 132 -15.07 -15.69 4.08
C GLN A 132 -16.49 -15.86 3.50
N ALA A 133 -17.30 -14.80 3.53
CA ALA A 133 -18.62 -14.80 2.91
C ALA A 133 -18.54 -14.88 1.37
N ARG A 134 -17.44 -14.41 0.78
CA ARG A 134 -17.24 -14.37 -0.68
C ARG A 134 -16.43 -15.52 -1.23
N TYR A 135 -15.50 -16.07 -0.45
CA TYR A 135 -14.54 -17.06 -0.92
C TYR A 135 -14.42 -18.24 0.05
N ASP A 136 -14.17 -19.42 -0.51
CA ASP A 136 -13.85 -20.63 0.21
C ASP A 136 -12.33 -20.84 0.27
N PHE A 137 -11.73 -20.38 1.36
CA PHE A 137 -10.30 -20.58 1.64
C PHE A 137 -10.05 -21.93 2.33
N SER A 138 -10.57 -23.01 1.78
CA SER A 138 -10.44 -24.37 2.34
C SER A 138 -9.01 -24.90 2.35
N GLY A 139 -8.10 -24.29 1.59
CA GLY A 139 -6.73 -24.76 1.43
C GLY A 139 -6.62 -26.04 0.59
N ALA A 140 -7.68 -26.40 -0.15
CA ALA A 140 -7.64 -27.50 -1.10
C ALA A 140 -6.56 -27.23 -2.16
N THR A 141 -5.73 -28.22 -2.44
CA THR A 141 -4.63 -28.15 -3.41
C THR A 141 -4.97 -28.91 -4.68
N ILE A 142 -4.41 -28.50 -5.81
CA ILE A 142 -4.42 -29.29 -7.03
C ILE A 142 -3.33 -30.36 -6.90
N GLU A 143 -3.72 -31.64 -6.99
CA GLU A 143 -2.79 -32.76 -6.87
C GLU A 143 -1.67 -32.66 -7.92
N GLY A 144 -0.42 -32.75 -7.45
CA GLY A 144 0.76 -32.70 -8.32
C GLY A 144 1.13 -31.31 -8.86
N ALA A 145 0.38 -30.24 -8.54
CA ALA A 145 0.65 -28.89 -9.00
C ALA A 145 1.34 -28.05 -7.91
N PHE A 146 2.54 -27.57 -8.24
CA PHE A 146 3.36 -26.75 -7.36
C PHE A 146 3.90 -25.54 -8.13
N MET A 147 4.10 -24.45 -7.40
CA MET A 147 4.95 -23.34 -7.85
C MET A 147 6.41 -23.81 -7.92
N ALA A 148 7.29 -23.02 -8.52
CA ALA A 148 8.63 -23.47 -8.89
C ALA A 148 9.52 -23.78 -7.66
N GLY A 149 9.33 -23.05 -6.56
CA GLY A 149 9.94 -23.31 -5.25
C GLY A 149 9.19 -24.33 -4.39
N GLY A 150 8.16 -24.99 -4.92
CA GLY A 150 7.47 -26.12 -4.27
C GLY A 150 6.23 -25.75 -3.45
N LYS A 151 5.78 -24.49 -3.47
CA LYS A 151 4.51 -24.10 -2.83
C LYS A 151 3.33 -24.76 -3.56
N PRO A 152 2.43 -25.50 -2.90
CA PRO A 152 1.27 -26.12 -3.56
C PRO A 152 0.35 -25.07 -4.21
N VAL A 153 -0.19 -25.38 -5.39
CA VAL A 153 -1.17 -24.52 -6.06
C VAL A 153 -2.57 -24.85 -5.53
N MET A 154 -3.31 -23.82 -5.10
CA MET A 154 -4.67 -23.99 -4.58
C MET A 154 -5.64 -24.38 -5.68
N ALA A 155 -6.54 -25.32 -5.37
CA ALA A 155 -7.65 -25.69 -6.22
C ALA A 155 -8.71 -24.58 -6.22
N GLY A 156 -9.23 -24.28 -7.40
CA GLY A 156 -10.33 -23.33 -7.60
C GLY A 156 -11.39 -23.91 -8.54
N PRO A 157 -12.45 -23.14 -8.83
CA PRO A 157 -12.66 -21.76 -8.37
C PRO A 157 -13.09 -21.69 -6.90
N ILE A 158 -12.68 -20.63 -6.19
CA ILE A 158 -12.95 -20.48 -4.74
C ILE A 158 -14.08 -19.49 -4.42
N ALA A 159 -14.63 -18.79 -5.40
CA ALA A 159 -15.72 -17.87 -5.11
C ALA A 159 -16.99 -18.65 -4.71
N ARG A 160 -17.65 -18.20 -3.65
CA ARG A 160 -18.91 -18.79 -3.22
C ARG A 160 -20.01 -18.34 -4.19
N LEU A 161 -20.76 -19.31 -4.70
CA LEU A 161 -21.93 -19.06 -5.54
C LEU A 161 -23.12 -18.67 -4.66
N SER A 162 -24.06 -17.93 -5.25
CA SER A 162 -25.38 -17.74 -4.63
C SER A 162 -26.03 -19.11 -4.39
N GLY A 163 -26.78 -19.27 -3.30
CA GLY A 163 -27.46 -20.53 -2.96
C GLY A 163 -28.46 -21.00 -4.04
N GLU A 164 -28.83 -20.12 -4.97
CA GLU A 164 -29.65 -20.43 -6.14
C GLU A 164 -28.90 -21.20 -7.25
N VAL A 165 -27.57 -21.15 -7.28
CA VAL A 165 -26.75 -21.74 -8.34
C VAL A 165 -25.92 -22.90 -7.77
N PRO A 166 -26.19 -24.15 -8.19
CA PRO A 166 -25.61 -25.33 -7.55
C PRO A 166 -24.13 -25.58 -7.90
N SER A 167 -23.65 -25.06 -9.03
CA SER A 167 -22.26 -25.26 -9.47
C SER A 167 -21.78 -24.21 -10.48
N PHE A 168 -20.47 -24.15 -10.73
CA PHE A 168 -19.90 -23.26 -11.74
C PHE A 168 -20.29 -23.65 -13.17
N GLU A 169 -20.52 -24.94 -13.44
CA GLU A 169 -21.04 -25.43 -14.72
C GLU A 169 -22.46 -24.95 -14.95
N ALA A 170 -23.31 -24.96 -13.91
CA ALA A 170 -24.66 -24.41 -13.99
C ALA A 170 -24.63 -22.90 -14.24
N LEU A 171 -23.73 -22.17 -13.58
CA LEU A 171 -23.51 -20.74 -13.86
C LEU A 171 -23.05 -20.51 -15.31
N GLY A 172 -22.10 -21.31 -15.80
CA GLY A 172 -21.55 -21.19 -17.16
C GLY A 172 -22.53 -21.54 -18.28
N ALA A 173 -23.61 -22.28 -17.97
CA ALA A 173 -24.69 -22.58 -18.91
C ALA A 173 -25.70 -21.43 -19.06
N MET A 174 -25.75 -20.49 -18.11
CA MET A 174 -26.64 -19.33 -18.17
C MET A 174 -26.15 -18.29 -19.19
N SER A 175 -27.08 -17.52 -19.75
CA SER A 175 -26.70 -16.39 -20.61
C SER A 175 -26.10 -15.25 -19.78
N PRO A 176 -25.18 -14.43 -20.35
CA PRO A 176 -24.68 -13.25 -19.65
C PRO A 176 -25.78 -12.27 -19.21
N ALA A 177 -26.88 -12.19 -19.96
CA ALA A 177 -28.03 -11.35 -19.61
C ALA A 177 -28.73 -11.88 -18.35
N GLU A 178 -28.97 -13.19 -18.27
CA GLU A 178 -29.57 -13.82 -17.09
C GLU A 178 -28.69 -13.68 -15.85
N ILE A 179 -27.37 -13.93 -15.98
CA ILE A 179 -26.40 -13.75 -14.88
C ILE A 179 -26.43 -12.31 -14.36
N ARG A 180 -26.56 -11.33 -15.25
CA ARG A 180 -26.63 -9.91 -14.89
C ARG A 180 -27.96 -9.56 -14.21
N GLU A 181 -29.09 -9.96 -14.80
CA GLU A 181 -30.43 -9.64 -14.29
C GLU A 181 -30.67 -10.20 -12.88
N ARG A 182 -30.17 -11.42 -12.64
CA ARG A 182 -30.30 -12.12 -11.36
C ARG A 182 -29.13 -11.84 -10.39
N ASP A 183 -28.22 -10.94 -10.75
CA ASP A 183 -27.04 -10.57 -9.95
C ASP A 183 -26.13 -11.74 -9.52
N LEU A 184 -26.01 -12.79 -10.35
CA LEU A 184 -25.39 -14.08 -9.97
C LEU A 184 -23.87 -14.14 -10.13
N PHE A 185 -23.23 -13.12 -10.71
CA PHE A 185 -21.79 -13.15 -10.96
C PHE A 185 -20.97 -13.08 -9.65
N PRO A 186 -20.18 -14.12 -9.31
CA PRO A 186 -19.57 -14.23 -7.97
C PRO A 186 -18.34 -13.33 -7.77
N TYR A 187 -17.72 -12.85 -8.85
CA TYR A 187 -16.52 -12.00 -8.81
C TYR A 187 -16.86 -10.50 -8.88
N LYS A 188 -17.68 -10.02 -7.94
CA LYS A 188 -17.86 -8.56 -7.75
C LYS A 188 -16.52 -7.88 -7.46
N PRO A 189 -16.33 -6.59 -7.81
CA PRO A 189 -15.11 -5.88 -7.48
C PRO A 189 -14.74 -6.03 -6.00
N LEU A 190 -13.46 -6.11 -5.69
CA LEU A 190 -12.98 -6.22 -4.32
C LEU A 190 -12.50 -4.84 -3.85
N ALA A 191 -13.14 -4.26 -2.84
CA ALA A 191 -12.68 -2.98 -2.27
C ALA A 191 -11.32 -3.16 -1.56
N HIS A 192 -10.54 -2.10 -1.43
CA HIS A 192 -9.40 -2.06 -0.51
C HIS A 192 -9.90 -2.16 0.95
N PRO A 193 -9.16 -2.80 1.87
CA PRO A 193 -9.58 -2.92 3.28
C PRO A 193 -9.86 -1.56 3.94
N LEU A 194 -9.11 -0.52 3.59
CA LEU A 194 -9.35 0.86 4.01
C LEU A 194 -9.21 1.83 2.84
N GLN A 195 -10.29 2.01 2.08
CA GLN A 195 -10.23 2.73 0.81
C GLN A 195 -9.99 4.24 0.99
N SER A 196 -10.31 4.81 2.16
CA SER A 196 -10.12 6.24 2.46
C SER A 196 -8.64 6.65 2.52
N THR A 197 -7.79 5.81 3.12
CA THR A 197 -6.32 5.97 3.13
C THR A 197 -5.70 5.47 1.82
N ALA A 198 -6.21 4.34 1.30
CA ALA A 198 -5.67 3.64 0.13
C ALA A 198 -4.23 3.14 0.32
N HIS A 199 -3.47 3.07 -0.78
CA HIS A 199 -2.06 2.69 -0.88
C HIS A 199 -1.74 1.20 -0.77
N MET A 200 -0.49 0.83 -1.04
CA MET A 200 -0.01 -0.56 -1.04
C MET A 200 -0.24 -1.25 0.30
N VAL A 201 -0.60 -2.54 0.24
CA VAL A 201 -0.67 -3.45 1.37
C VAL A 201 0.14 -4.69 1.02
N PHE A 202 1.13 -5.00 1.85
CA PHE A 202 2.03 -6.11 1.63
C PHE A 202 1.56 -7.41 2.33
N PRO A 203 1.84 -8.58 1.76
CA PRO A 203 1.61 -9.87 2.39
C PRO A 203 2.36 -10.05 3.70
N ALA A 204 1.86 -10.93 4.58
CA ALA A 204 2.53 -11.28 5.83
C ALA A 204 3.92 -11.91 5.61
N SER A 205 4.09 -12.70 4.54
CA SER A 205 5.39 -13.30 4.17
C SER A 205 6.45 -12.25 3.83
N TRP A 206 6.06 -11.15 3.18
CA TRP A 206 6.92 -9.99 2.94
C TRP A 206 7.24 -9.24 4.24
N ILE A 207 6.20 -8.88 5.00
CA ILE A 207 6.34 -8.08 6.24
C ILE A 207 7.19 -8.79 7.31
N ALA A 208 7.23 -10.12 7.31
CA ALA A 208 8.09 -10.89 8.20
C ALA A 208 9.59 -10.60 8.00
N VAL A 209 9.99 -10.21 6.79
CA VAL A 209 11.38 -9.85 6.43
C VAL A 209 11.56 -8.33 6.35
N HIS A 210 10.51 -7.60 5.94
CA HIS A 210 10.48 -6.14 5.78
C HIS A 210 9.45 -5.48 6.70
N PRO A 211 9.71 -5.43 8.03
CA PRO A 211 8.77 -4.84 8.99
C PRO A 211 8.53 -3.34 8.74
N GLU A 212 9.42 -2.65 8.03
CA GLU A 212 9.26 -1.26 7.59
C GLU A 212 8.06 -1.05 6.65
N HIS A 213 7.50 -2.13 6.08
CA HIS A 213 6.29 -2.09 5.26
C HIS A 213 5.02 -2.50 6.01
N ASP A 214 5.09 -2.79 7.33
CA ASP A 214 3.90 -3.05 8.13
C ASP A 214 3.09 -1.77 8.38
N ARG A 215 1.79 -1.87 8.13
CA ARG A 215 0.87 -0.75 8.23
C ARG A 215 0.19 -0.73 9.59
N ILE A 216 0.07 0.44 10.20
CA ILE A 216 -0.66 0.63 11.47
C ILE A 216 -2.18 0.50 11.30
N ASP A 217 -2.71 0.67 10.08
CA ASP A 217 -4.13 0.86 9.82
C ASP A 217 -4.87 -0.36 9.26
N VAL A 218 -4.19 -1.21 8.48
CA VAL A 218 -4.75 -2.41 7.85
C VAL A 218 -3.78 -3.58 7.82
N ALA A 219 -4.29 -4.77 7.50
CA ALA A 219 -3.50 -5.96 7.19
C ALA A 219 -3.92 -6.53 5.82
N HIS A 220 -3.07 -7.38 5.26
CA HIS A 220 -3.38 -8.13 4.04
C HIS A 220 -4.57 -9.07 4.25
N ASP A 221 -5.43 -9.19 3.24
CA ASP A 221 -6.73 -9.87 3.38
C ASP A 221 -6.83 -11.21 2.63
N PHE A 222 -5.80 -11.57 1.85
CA PHE A 222 -5.66 -12.93 1.32
C PHE A 222 -4.79 -13.80 2.24
N PRO A 223 -5.19 -15.07 2.48
CA PRO A 223 -4.35 -16.04 3.18
C PRO A 223 -3.11 -16.41 2.36
N ASP A 224 -1.97 -16.64 3.03
CA ASP A 224 -0.70 -16.95 2.37
C ASP A 224 -0.76 -18.11 1.36
N PRO A 225 -1.47 -19.24 1.59
CA PRO A 225 -1.55 -20.33 0.60
C PRO A 225 -2.06 -19.90 -0.78
N TYR A 226 -2.85 -18.82 -0.84
CA TYR A 226 -3.42 -18.28 -2.09
C TYR A 226 -2.54 -17.19 -2.73
N LEU A 227 -1.42 -16.85 -2.11
CA LEU A 227 -0.44 -15.90 -2.61
C LEU A 227 0.73 -16.63 -3.31
N PRO A 228 1.46 -15.93 -4.18
CA PRO A 228 2.71 -16.45 -4.74
C PRO A 228 3.68 -16.97 -3.68
N GLU A 229 4.63 -17.79 -4.12
CA GLU A 229 5.76 -18.17 -3.28
C GLU A 229 6.71 -16.99 -3.06
N PHE A 230 7.33 -16.94 -1.88
CA PHE A 230 8.21 -15.86 -1.48
C PHE A 230 9.53 -16.43 -0.91
N PRO A 231 10.71 -15.96 -1.41
CA PRO A 231 10.86 -15.19 -2.64
C PRO A 231 10.61 -16.07 -3.88
N PRO A 232 10.08 -15.54 -4.98
CA PRO A 232 9.86 -16.31 -6.19
C PRO A 232 11.18 -16.49 -6.98
N PRO A 233 11.44 -17.67 -7.57
CA PRO A 233 12.68 -17.96 -8.29
C PRO A 233 12.77 -17.19 -9.60
N LEU A 234 13.91 -16.59 -9.97
CA LEU A 234 14.07 -15.83 -11.22
C LEU A 234 14.84 -16.63 -12.27
N PHE A 235 14.27 -16.74 -13.47
CA PHE A 235 14.90 -17.41 -14.62
C PHE A 235 15.27 -16.38 -15.68
N LEU A 236 16.52 -16.41 -16.14
CA LEU A 236 16.96 -15.55 -17.25
C LEU A 236 16.69 -16.23 -18.59
N THR A 237 16.09 -15.49 -19.52
CA THR A 237 15.81 -16.01 -20.87
C THR A 237 17.08 -16.22 -21.71
N THR A 238 18.17 -15.50 -21.37
CA THR A 238 19.50 -15.56 -21.97
C THR A 238 20.41 -16.62 -21.34
N HIS A 239 20.11 -17.06 -20.11
CA HIS A 239 20.89 -18.04 -19.34
C HIS A 239 19.97 -19.13 -18.77
N ARG A 240 19.33 -19.89 -19.67
CA ARG A 240 18.34 -20.92 -19.29
C ARG A 240 18.96 -22.09 -18.54
N GLU A 241 20.24 -22.35 -18.78
CA GLU A 241 21.04 -23.40 -18.17
C GLU A 241 21.21 -23.24 -16.66
N LEU A 242 21.07 -22.01 -16.14
CA LEU A 242 21.27 -21.71 -14.72
C LEU A 242 20.05 -22.03 -13.85
N GLY A 243 18.87 -22.22 -14.45
CA GLY A 243 17.63 -22.35 -13.68
C GLY A 243 17.33 -21.07 -12.88
N ASP A 244 17.05 -21.21 -11.58
CA ASP A 244 16.84 -20.07 -10.70
C ASP A 244 18.17 -19.40 -10.35
N VAL A 245 18.43 -18.24 -10.96
CA VAL A 245 19.69 -17.50 -10.77
C VAL A 245 19.81 -16.89 -9.38
N THR A 246 18.70 -16.77 -8.64
CA THR A 246 18.71 -16.21 -7.28
C THR A 246 19.14 -17.24 -6.23
N GLY A 247 19.04 -18.53 -6.55
CA GLY A 247 19.26 -19.61 -5.59
C GLY A 247 18.27 -19.56 -4.42
N GLY A 248 17.02 -19.15 -4.66
CA GLY A 248 15.99 -18.98 -3.64
C GLY A 248 16.17 -17.75 -2.74
N ARG A 249 17.00 -16.77 -3.15
CA ARG A 249 17.19 -15.51 -2.43
C ARG A 249 16.28 -14.41 -2.98
N GLU A 250 15.87 -13.51 -2.11
CA GLU A 250 15.35 -12.22 -2.55
C GLU A 250 16.49 -11.40 -3.17
N VAL A 251 16.24 -10.83 -4.35
CA VAL A 251 17.15 -9.87 -4.99
C VAL A 251 16.96 -8.52 -4.31
N THR A 252 18.02 -8.04 -3.67
CA THR A 252 18.04 -6.77 -2.93
C THR A 252 19.10 -5.83 -3.50
N PHE A 253 19.05 -4.56 -3.10
CA PHE A 253 20.08 -3.58 -3.45
C PHE A 253 21.50 -4.01 -2.98
N GLU A 254 21.60 -4.90 -1.99
CA GLU A 254 22.88 -5.34 -1.43
C GLU A 254 23.50 -6.53 -2.20
N ASN A 255 22.66 -7.40 -2.78
CA ASN A 255 23.13 -8.66 -3.38
C ASN A 255 22.98 -8.73 -4.91
N TYR A 256 22.28 -7.79 -5.56
CA TYR A 256 22.03 -7.88 -7.00
C TYR A 256 23.33 -7.91 -7.83
N TYR A 257 24.36 -7.17 -7.42
CA TYR A 257 25.64 -7.19 -8.13
C TYR A 257 26.28 -8.60 -8.09
N GLU A 258 26.33 -9.22 -6.91
CA GLU A 258 26.85 -10.59 -6.75
C GLU A 258 26.08 -11.60 -7.60
N ILE A 259 24.75 -11.48 -7.67
CA ILE A 259 23.89 -12.43 -8.39
C ILE A 259 24.03 -12.30 -9.91
N PHE A 260 24.16 -11.07 -10.43
CA PHE A 260 24.00 -10.80 -11.86
C PHE A 260 25.27 -10.36 -12.60
N ASP A 261 26.40 -10.14 -11.90
CA ASP A 261 27.67 -9.78 -12.54
C ASP A 261 28.10 -10.86 -13.55
N GLY A 262 28.37 -10.42 -14.79
CA GLY A 262 28.67 -11.31 -15.91
C GLY A 262 27.46 -11.97 -16.58
N LEU A 263 26.24 -11.86 -16.03
CA LEU A 263 25.00 -12.39 -16.62
C LEU A 263 24.16 -11.31 -17.33
N LEU A 264 24.23 -10.07 -16.84
CA LEU A 264 23.50 -8.91 -17.39
C LEU A 264 24.47 -7.92 -18.04
N THR A 265 23.98 -7.18 -19.05
CA THR A 265 24.76 -6.06 -19.62
C THR A 265 24.85 -4.91 -18.61
N PRO A 266 25.83 -3.99 -18.76
CA PRO A 266 25.93 -2.80 -17.90
C PRO A 266 24.63 -1.99 -17.83
N GLU A 267 23.92 -1.85 -18.96
CA GLU A 267 22.64 -1.12 -19.01
C GLU A 267 21.53 -1.85 -18.25
N GLN A 268 21.48 -3.17 -18.32
CA GLN A 268 20.52 -3.98 -17.57
C GLN A 268 20.81 -3.95 -16.07
N MET A 269 22.09 -3.94 -15.68
CA MET A 269 22.52 -3.79 -14.29
C MET A 269 22.09 -2.45 -13.71
N GLU A 270 22.23 -1.36 -14.47
CA GLU A 270 21.75 -0.04 -14.06
C GLU A 270 20.22 -0.02 -13.94
N GLY A 271 19.50 -0.61 -14.90
CA GLY A 271 18.04 -0.74 -14.81
C GLY A 271 17.58 -1.53 -13.58
N LEU A 272 18.23 -2.66 -13.28
CA LEU A 272 17.93 -3.46 -12.08
C LEU A 272 18.20 -2.68 -10.79
N LYS A 273 19.31 -1.92 -10.73
CA LYS A 273 19.63 -1.05 -9.60
C LYS A 273 18.54 -0.02 -9.34
N GLU A 274 17.94 0.57 -10.39
CA GLU A 274 16.83 1.51 -10.24
C GLU A 274 15.57 0.82 -9.70
N LEU A 275 15.26 -0.40 -10.16
CA LEU A 275 14.11 -1.17 -9.67
C LEU A 275 14.23 -1.58 -8.19
N LEU A 276 15.46 -1.65 -7.67
CA LEU A 276 15.78 -1.97 -6.28
C LEU A 276 15.96 -0.74 -5.40
N ARG A 277 15.95 0.47 -5.97
CA ARG A 277 16.10 1.69 -5.20
C ARG A 277 14.74 2.10 -4.61
N PRO A 278 14.61 2.20 -3.28
CA PRO A 278 13.38 2.69 -2.68
C PRO A 278 13.18 4.18 -2.98
N SER A 279 11.93 4.54 -3.27
CA SER A 279 11.49 5.93 -3.38
C SER A 279 10.35 6.18 -2.39
N VAL A 280 10.36 7.35 -1.76
CA VAL A 280 9.28 7.76 -0.86
C VAL A 280 7.95 7.79 -1.61
N THR A 281 6.93 7.28 -0.97
CA THR A 281 5.56 7.32 -1.48
C THR A 281 4.67 8.13 -0.55
N THR A 282 3.43 8.38 -0.99
CA THR A 282 2.46 9.15 -0.19
C THR A 282 2.34 8.67 1.26
N TRP A 283 2.45 7.36 1.52
CA TRP A 283 2.25 6.78 2.85
C TRP A 283 3.42 5.96 3.41
N PHE A 284 4.44 5.66 2.60
CA PHE A 284 5.73 5.10 3.05
C PHE A 284 6.80 6.18 2.85
N ASN A 285 7.06 6.97 3.90
CA ASN A 285 8.01 8.10 3.87
C ASN A 285 8.51 8.45 5.28
N GLN A 286 9.32 9.52 5.37
CA GLN A 286 9.95 9.95 6.63
C GLN A 286 9.11 10.92 7.46
N THR A 287 7.99 11.41 6.92
CA THR A 287 7.16 12.45 7.55
C THR A 287 6.06 11.82 8.40
N ILE A 288 5.32 12.65 9.14
CA ILE A 288 4.14 12.19 9.90
C ILE A 288 2.98 11.79 8.99
N HIS A 289 2.95 12.17 7.72
CA HIS A 289 1.94 11.72 6.76
C HIS A 289 2.30 10.31 6.24
N ARG A 290 2.16 9.31 7.12
CA ARG A 290 2.51 7.91 6.82
C ARG A 290 1.56 6.93 7.50
N VAL A 291 1.60 5.68 7.05
CA VAL A 291 0.86 4.55 7.64
C VAL A 291 1.75 3.53 8.33
N THR A 292 3.07 3.77 8.38
CA THR A 292 4.03 2.93 9.10
C THR A 292 4.36 3.58 10.43
N LEU A 293 4.57 2.79 11.48
CA LEU A 293 4.87 3.36 12.81
C LEU A 293 6.19 4.15 12.76
N GLU A 294 7.24 3.53 12.23
CA GLU A 294 8.53 4.16 12.02
C GLU A 294 8.62 4.83 10.63
N PRO A 295 9.43 5.89 10.48
CA PRO A 295 9.83 6.43 9.19
C PRO A 295 10.36 5.33 8.24
N SER A 296 9.97 5.37 6.97
CA SER A 296 10.44 4.43 5.95
C SER A 296 11.28 5.13 4.87
N ALA A 297 12.22 4.40 4.28
CA ALA A 297 12.95 4.82 3.08
C ALA A 297 12.05 4.95 1.85
N GLY A 298 10.87 4.34 1.87
CA GLY A 298 9.93 4.28 0.77
C GLY A 298 9.69 2.86 0.32
N VAL A 299 9.29 2.71 -0.93
CA VAL A 299 9.03 1.42 -1.58
C VAL A 299 9.80 1.39 -2.90
N ALA A 300 10.50 0.29 -3.17
CA ALA A 300 11.14 -0.03 -4.44
C ALA A 300 10.22 -0.88 -5.31
N CYS A 301 10.52 -0.98 -6.60
CA CYS A 301 9.69 -1.72 -7.55
C CYS A 301 9.67 -3.21 -7.21
N PHE A 302 10.83 -3.74 -6.82
CA PHE A 302 10.98 -5.14 -6.42
C PHE A 302 10.37 -5.47 -5.06
N ASP A 303 9.89 -4.49 -4.28
CA ASP A 303 9.23 -4.80 -3.01
C ASP A 303 7.84 -5.40 -3.24
N CYS A 304 7.12 -4.92 -4.26
CA CYS A 304 5.88 -5.53 -4.73
C CYS A 304 6.16 -6.59 -5.82
N HIS A 305 7.11 -6.29 -6.72
CA HIS A 305 7.49 -7.15 -7.83
C HIS A 305 8.75 -7.99 -7.54
N VAL A 306 8.77 -8.67 -6.39
CA VAL A 306 9.89 -9.46 -5.89
C VAL A 306 10.46 -10.38 -6.95
N ASN A 307 11.76 -10.28 -7.21
CA ASN A 307 12.46 -11.07 -8.22
C ASN A 307 11.74 -11.05 -9.60
N GLY A 308 11.22 -9.87 -9.99
CA GLY A 308 10.45 -9.67 -11.22
C GLY A 308 9.08 -10.35 -11.24
N HIS A 309 8.61 -10.94 -10.13
CA HIS A 309 7.32 -11.60 -9.98
C HIS A 309 6.47 -10.92 -8.92
N THR A 310 5.20 -11.26 -8.82
CA THR A 310 4.33 -10.69 -7.78
C THR A 310 4.57 -11.39 -6.44
N ASN A 311 4.52 -10.65 -5.33
CA ASN A 311 4.33 -11.22 -3.98
C ASN A 311 2.85 -11.29 -3.57
N GLY A 312 1.95 -10.75 -4.38
CA GLY A 312 0.52 -10.66 -4.09
C GLY A 312 0.10 -9.40 -3.34
N ALA A 313 1.00 -8.43 -3.16
CA ALA A 313 0.64 -7.09 -2.73
C ALA A 313 -0.43 -6.48 -3.65
N PHE A 314 -1.17 -5.52 -3.13
CA PHE A 314 -2.20 -4.80 -3.87
C PHE A 314 -2.26 -3.34 -3.43
N GLU A 315 -2.82 -2.50 -4.28
CA GLU A 315 -3.05 -1.09 -3.99
C GLU A 315 -4.31 -0.57 -4.71
N LEU A 316 -4.44 0.75 -4.89
CA LEU A 316 -5.53 1.34 -5.65
C LEU A 316 -5.00 1.96 -6.94
N GLY A 317 -5.66 1.68 -8.07
CA GLY A 317 -5.25 2.28 -9.36
C GLY A 317 -5.29 3.82 -9.31
N PRO A 318 -4.29 4.53 -9.87
CA PRO A 318 -4.16 6.00 -9.75
C PRO A 318 -5.11 6.80 -10.67
N ASP A 319 -5.91 6.13 -11.49
CA ASP A 319 -6.60 6.70 -12.65
C ASP A 319 -7.96 7.35 -12.35
N ALA A 320 -8.45 7.25 -11.11
CA ALA A 320 -9.79 7.72 -10.74
C ALA A 320 -9.79 8.57 -9.46
N ARG A 321 -10.77 9.47 -9.35
CA ARG A 321 -11.07 10.23 -8.14
C ARG A 321 -12.58 10.26 -7.87
N PRO A 322 -13.02 10.21 -6.60
CA PRO A 322 -12.24 10.13 -5.36
C PRO A 322 -11.60 8.74 -5.16
N ASN A 323 -10.87 8.52 -4.06
CA ASN A 323 -10.31 7.19 -3.75
C ASN A 323 -11.36 6.07 -3.82
N MET A 324 -12.62 6.40 -3.53
CA MET A 324 -13.75 5.46 -3.54
C MET A 324 -14.07 4.93 -4.93
N ALA A 325 -13.70 5.67 -5.98
CA ALA A 325 -13.88 5.28 -7.37
C ALA A 325 -12.68 4.47 -7.92
N ARG A 326 -11.56 4.43 -7.20
CA ARG A 326 -10.35 3.71 -7.63
C ARG A 326 -10.58 2.21 -7.43
N LEU A 327 -10.26 1.43 -8.44
CA LEU A 327 -10.30 -0.03 -8.31
C LEU A 327 -9.08 -0.50 -7.52
N ARG A 328 -9.28 -1.51 -6.67
CA ARG A 328 -8.16 -2.30 -6.17
C ARG A 328 -7.46 -2.95 -7.36
N VAL A 329 -6.14 -2.85 -7.38
CA VAL A 329 -5.29 -3.48 -8.38
C VAL A 329 -4.28 -4.36 -7.65
N ASP A 330 -4.18 -5.60 -8.09
CA ASP A 330 -3.17 -6.52 -7.60
C ASP A 330 -1.86 -6.23 -8.32
N THR A 331 -0.73 -6.43 -7.63
CA THR A 331 0.59 -6.34 -8.25
C THR A 331 0.77 -7.50 -9.24
N PRO A 332 0.95 -7.22 -10.54
CA PRO A 332 1.17 -8.27 -11.54
C PRO A 332 2.62 -8.77 -11.53
N THR A 333 2.88 -9.89 -12.22
CA THR A 333 4.27 -10.26 -12.55
C THR A 333 4.82 -9.38 -13.67
N MET A 334 6.10 -9.00 -13.56
CA MET A 334 6.82 -8.33 -14.64
C MET A 334 7.44 -9.31 -15.66
N ARG A 335 7.37 -10.62 -15.40
CA ARG A 335 7.91 -11.64 -16.30
C ARG A 335 7.14 -11.65 -17.62
N GLY A 336 7.89 -11.60 -18.72
CA GLY A 336 7.32 -11.56 -20.06
C GLY A 336 6.67 -10.22 -20.43
N ASN A 337 6.82 -9.16 -19.62
CA ASN A 337 6.20 -7.85 -19.90
C ASN A 337 6.66 -7.23 -21.22
N PHE A 338 7.87 -7.52 -21.70
CA PHE A 338 8.35 -7.05 -23.01
C PHE A 338 7.46 -7.51 -24.20
N ASN A 339 6.64 -8.54 -24.01
CA ASN A 339 5.66 -9.00 -25.01
C ASN A 339 4.35 -8.19 -25.00
N LEU A 340 4.13 -7.32 -24.01
CA LEU A 340 2.84 -6.65 -23.76
C LEU A 340 2.82 -5.15 -24.11
N MET A 341 3.90 -4.60 -24.68
CA MET A 341 4.11 -3.16 -24.94
C MET A 341 3.10 -2.48 -25.90
N GLN A 342 2.02 -3.14 -26.33
CA GLN A 342 1.07 -2.60 -27.31
C GLN A 342 -0.20 -1.95 -26.73
N LEU A 343 -0.42 -1.88 -25.41
CA LEU A 343 -1.75 -1.53 -24.88
C LEU A 343 -1.75 -0.44 -23.79
N SER A 344 -2.58 0.59 -24.02
CA SER A 344 -3.13 1.70 -23.17
C SER A 344 -2.79 1.73 -21.66
N SER A 345 -2.81 2.94 -21.06
CA SER A 345 -2.52 3.21 -19.63
C SER A 345 -3.14 2.25 -18.61
N LYS A 346 -4.39 1.79 -18.81
CA LYS A 346 -5.04 0.82 -17.91
C LYS A 346 -4.46 -0.60 -17.98
N ARG A 347 -3.83 -0.95 -19.10
CA ARG A 347 -3.16 -2.25 -19.30
C ARG A 347 -1.66 -2.16 -19.06
N SER A 348 -1.05 -0.99 -19.27
CA SER A 348 0.31 -0.74 -18.78
C SER A 348 0.34 -0.81 -17.25
N ILE A 349 -0.59 -0.20 -16.51
CA ILE A 349 -0.69 -0.34 -15.03
C ILE A 349 -0.83 -1.82 -14.59
N ARG A 350 -1.46 -2.68 -15.41
CA ARG A 350 -1.54 -4.13 -15.18
C ARG A 350 -0.28 -4.91 -15.56
N SER A 351 0.76 -4.25 -16.07
CA SER A 351 1.98 -4.89 -16.57
C SER A 351 3.26 -4.29 -15.99
N MET A 352 3.33 -2.96 -15.83
CA MET A 352 4.28 -2.18 -15.02
C MET A 352 3.58 -0.88 -14.58
N ASP A 353 3.60 -0.60 -13.28
CA ASP A 353 3.01 0.60 -12.72
C ASP A 353 3.49 1.89 -13.43
N HIS A 354 2.59 2.86 -13.57
CA HIS A 354 2.86 4.12 -14.24
C HIS A 354 3.61 5.03 -13.27
N PHE A 355 4.95 5.03 -13.34
CA PHE A 355 5.83 5.93 -12.59
C PHE A 355 5.47 7.39 -12.81
N ALA A 356 4.64 7.91 -11.92
CA ALA A 356 4.50 9.31 -11.58
C ALA A 356 3.84 9.41 -10.20
N GLU A 357 4.61 9.09 -9.15
CA GLU A 357 4.48 9.81 -7.87
C GLU A 357 5.56 10.90 -7.81
#